data_AF-F2LLH7-F1
#
_entry.id   AF-F2LLH7-F1
#
_cell.length_a   1.000
_cell.length_b   1.000
_cell.length_c   1.000
_cell.angle_alpha   90.00
_cell.angle_beta   90.00
_cell.angle_gamma   90.00
#
_symmetry.space_group_name_H-M   'P 1'
#
loop_
_entity.id
_entity.type
_entity.pdbx_description
1 polymer ?
#
loop_
_entity_poly.entity_id
_entity_poly.type
_entity_poly.pdbx_seq_one_letter_code
_entity_poly.pdbx_strand_id
1 'polypeptide(L)'
;MNWLIVIASGIFGGIASVLLRIAALKGIALGESSVLPWLMRGAAVAAYGAGFILYALALRRTTLGIAYPTMVAVSMIVVLSFTALHENLLRPVQAAGAFVILIGVWMLTRYAS
;
A
#
# COMPACT_ATOMS: atom_id res chain seq x y z
N MET A 1 -2.22 -12.73 17.78
CA MET A 1 -2.06 -12.36 16.36
C MET A 1 -2.00 -10.84 16.28
N ASN A 2 -0.84 -10.25 15.98
CA ASN A 2 -0.72 -8.78 16.04
C ASN A 2 -1.08 -8.16 14.68
N TRP A 3 -2.37 -8.18 14.34
CA TRP A 3 -2.92 -7.60 13.10
C TRP A 3 -2.47 -6.15 12.88
N LEU A 4 -2.19 -5.42 13.96
CA LEU A 4 -1.60 -4.09 13.95
C LEU A 4 -0.30 -4.01 13.13
N ILE A 5 0.56 -5.05 13.20
CA ILE A 5 1.83 -5.07 12.47
C ILE A 5 1.59 -5.28 10.97
N VAL A 6 0.62 -6.13 10.60
CA VAL A 6 0.25 -6.34 9.18
C VAL A 6 -0.37 -5.07 8.61
N ILE A 7 -1.28 -4.43 9.34
CA ILE A 7 -1.88 -3.16 8.94
C ILE A 7 -0.81 -2.09 8.79
N ALA A 8 0.10 -1.95 9.76
CA ALA A 8 1.23 -1.02 9.66
C ALA A 8 2.09 -1.30 8.42
N SER A 9 2.44 -2.57 8.14
CA SER A 9 3.19 -2.92 6.93
C SER A 9 2.48 -2.52 5.64
N GLY A 10 1.16 -2.71 5.56
CA GLY A 10 0.34 -2.29 4.43
C GLY A 10 0.28 -0.76 4.30
N ILE A 11 0.20 -0.03 5.40
CA ILE A 11 0.23 1.44 5.37
C ILE A 11 1.56 1.93 4.78
N PHE A 12 2.69 1.39 5.25
CA PHE A 12 4.01 1.72 4.71
C PHE A 12 4.15 1.37 3.22
N GLY A 13 3.65 0.21 2.80
CA GLY A 13 3.61 -0.19 1.38
C GLY A 13 2.75 0.74 0.52
N GLY A 14 1.58 1.14 1.04
CA GLY A 14 0.71 2.13 0.41
C GLY A 14 1.36 3.50 0.28
N ILE A 15 1.99 4.01 1.34
CA ILE A 15 2.73 5.28 1.34
C ILE A 15 3.86 5.23 0.31
N ALA A 16 4.65 4.15 0.27
CA ALA A 16 5.70 3.98 -0.73
C ALA A 16 5.15 4.05 -2.16
N SER A 17 4.01 3.40 -2.41
CA SER A 17 3.34 3.43 -3.72
C SER A 17 2.87 4.85 -4.09
N VAL A 18 2.33 5.60 -3.13
CA VAL A 18 1.95 7.00 -3.32
C VAL A 18 3.17 7.88 -3.60
N LEU A 19 4.27 7.72 -2.84
CA LEU A 19 5.51 8.47 -3.05
C LEU A 19 6.11 8.20 -4.44
N LEU A 20 6.10 6.95 -4.92
CA LEU A 20 6.54 6.61 -6.27
C LEU A 20 5.66 7.25 -7.34
N ARG A 21 4.33 7.27 -7.14
CA ARG A 21 3.41 7.95 -8.04
C ARG A 21 3.70 9.45 -8.10
N ILE A 22 3.89 10.10 -6.96
CA ILE A 22 4.24 11.53 -6.89
C ILE A 22 5.60 11.78 -7.55
N ALA A 23 6.60 10.92 -7.29
CA ALA A 23 7.91 11.01 -7.90
C ALA A 23 7.85 10.92 -9.43
N ALA A 24 7.03 10.01 -9.96
CA ALA A 24 6.82 9.87 -11.40
C ALA A 24 6.20 11.14 -12.01
N LEU A 25 5.13 11.66 -11.40
CA LEU A 25 4.46 12.88 -11.85
C LEU A 25 5.39 14.10 -11.79
N LYS A 26 6.17 14.25 -10.72
CA LYS A 26 7.15 15.33 -10.56
C LYS A 26 8.33 15.19 -11.51
N GLY A 27 8.77 13.96 -11.81
CA GLY A 27 9.82 13.69 -12.78
C GLY A 27 9.43 14.12 -14.20
N ILE A 28 8.17 13.89 -14.59
CA ILE A 28 7.63 14.37 -15.87
C ILE A 28 7.57 15.91 -15.91
N ALA A 29 7.12 16.54 -14.82
CA ALA A 29 6.91 17.99 -14.77
C ALA A 29 8.20 18.82 -14.62
N LEU A 30 9.18 18.35 -13.85
CA LEU A 30 10.41 19.08 -13.51
C LEU A 30 11.65 18.58 -14.26
N GLY A 31 11.54 17.46 -14.98
CA GLY A 31 12.67 16.73 -15.56
C GLY A 31 13.42 15.87 -14.54
N GLU A 32 14.05 14.79 -15.01
CA GLU A 32 14.78 13.84 -14.15
C GLU A 32 16.09 14.40 -13.55
N SER A 33 16.52 15.58 -13.99
CA SER A 33 17.65 16.32 -13.42
C SER A 33 17.32 16.99 -12.09
N SER A 34 16.04 17.09 -11.72
CA SER A 34 15.62 17.61 -10.42
C SER A 34 15.89 16.59 -9.31
N VAL A 35 16.37 17.07 -8.15
CA VAL A 35 16.64 16.25 -6.96
C VAL A 35 15.35 15.74 -6.31
N LEU A 36 14.24 16.47 -6.49
CA LEU A 36 12.99 16.20 -5.76
C LEU A 36 12.35 14.84 -6.10
N PRO A 37 12.20 14.42 -7.39
CA PRO A 37 11.76 13.07 -7.74
C PRO A 37 12.64 11.96 -7.16
N TRP A 38 13.97 12.15 -7.15
CA TRP A 38 14.91 11.19 -6.59
C TRP A 38 14.79 11.05 -5.07
N LEU A 39 14.58 12.17 -4.36
CA LEU A 39 14.32 12.15 -2.93
C LEU A 39 13.03 11.39 -2.60
N MET A 40 11.97 11.58 -3.38
CA MET A 40 10.71 10.84 -3.21
C MET A 40 10.88 9.35 -3.50
N ARG A 41 11.65 8.97 -4.53
CA ARG A 41 12.01 7.56 -4.80
C ARG A 41 12.80 6.96 -3.63
N GLY A 42 13.77 7.68 -3.09
CA GLY A 42 14.53 7.24 -1.92
C GLY A 42 13.66 7.05 -0.67
N ALA A 43 12.77 8.00 -0.40
CA ALA A 43 11.79 7.90 0.68
C ALA A 43 10.83 6.72 0.49
N ALA A 44 10.40 6.45 -0.75
CA ALA A 44 9.57 5.29 -1.07
C ALA A 44 10.30 3.97 -0.79
N VAL A 45 11.57 3.86 -1.16
CA VAL A 45 12.40 2.68 -0.86
C VAL A 45 12.50 2.46 0.66
N ALA A 46 12.77 3.53 1.42
CA ALA A 46 12.84 3.45 2.88
C ALA A 46 11.50 3.01 3.49
N ALA A 47 10.38 3.60 3.04
CA ALA A 47 9.04 3.23 3.49
C ALA A 47 8.70 1.77 3.15
N TYR A 48 9.02 1.32 1.93
CA TYR A 48 8.79 -0.06 1.51
C TYR A 48 9.62 -1.06 2.31
N GLY A 49 10.90 -0.73 2.57
CA GLY A 49 11.79 -1.52 3.42
C GLY A 49 11.26 -1.65 4.85
N ALA A 50 10.82 -0.53 5.45
CA ALA A 50 10.20 -0.55 6.78
C ALA A 50 8.93 -1.40 6.81
N GLY A 51 8.06 -1.26 5.80
CA GLY A 51 6.86 -2.08 5.65
C GLY A 51 7.18 -3.57 5.53
N PHE A 52 8.21 -3.93 4.76
CA PHE A 52 8.65 -5.31 4.60
C PHE A 52 9.19 -5.91 5.91
N ILE A 53 9.96 -5.15 6.69
CA ILE A 53 10.44 -5.59 8.01
C ILE A 53 9.27 -5.88 8.96
N LEU A 54 8.27 -4.99 8.99
CA LEU A 54 7.05 -5.20 9.78
C LEU A 54 6.28 -6.44 9.31
N TYR A 55 6.13 -6.60 8.00
CA TYR A 55 5.49 -7.78 7.41
C TYR A 55 6.22 -9.08 7.80
N ALA A 56 7.55 -9.11 7.67
CA ALA A 56 8.37 -10.25 8.08
C ALA A 56 8.23 -10.57 9.57
N LEU A 57 8.12 -9.54 10.43
CA LEU A 57 7.85 -9.72 11.85
C LEU A 57 6.45 -10.30 12.10
N ALA A 58 5.44 -9.86 11.34
CA ALA A 58 4.08 -10.39 11.45
C ALA A 58 4.00 -11.88 11.05
N LEU A 59 4.78 -12.31 10.06
CA LEU A 59 4.84 -13.70 9.61
C LEU A 59 5.34 -14.68 10.69
N ARG A 60 6.04 -14.19 11.72
CA ARG A 60 6.45 -15.05 12.85
C ARG A 60 5.26 -15.59 13.64
N ARG A 61 4.08 -14.99 13.49
CA ARG A 61 2.87 -15.29 14.29
C ARG A 61 1.61 -15.51 13.43
N THR A 62 1.73 -15.49 12.10
CA THR A 62 0.62 -15.58 11.13
C THR A 62 1.09 -16.29 9.86
N THR A 63 0.17 -16.96 9.15
CA THR A 63 0.50 -17.63 7.88
C THR A 63 0.56 -16.65 6.71
N LEU A 64 1.41 -16.96 5.73
CA LEU A 64 1.61 -16.14 4.54
C LEU A 64 0.32 -15.98 3.70
N GLY A 65 -0.53 -17.02 3.69
CA GLY A 65 -1.81 -17.02 2.97
C GLY A 65 -2.82 -15.98 3.46
N ILE A 66 -2.64 -15.43 4.67
CA ILE A 66 -3.54 -14.43 5.25
C ILE A 66 -2.84 -13.08 5.41
N ALA A 67 -1.58 -13.08 5.85
CA ALA A 67 -0.82 -11.85 6.04
C ALA A 67 -0.66 -11.07 4.72
N TYR A 68 -0.33 -11.76 3.62
CA TYR A 68 -0.05 -11.10 2.34
C TYR A 68 -1.30 -10.42 1.75
N PRO A 69 -2.44 -11.13 1.58
CA PRO A 69 -3.66 -10.49 1.06
C PRO A 69 -4.11 -9.32 1.93
N THR A 70 -4.00 -9.44 3.26
CA THR A 70 -4.36 -8.38 4.20
C THR A 70 -3.47 -7.15 4.03
N MET A 71 -2.14 -7.35 3.94
CA MET A 71 -1.19 -6.27 3.70
C MET A 71 -1.49 -5.54 2.39
N VAL A 72 -1.72 -6.29 1.30
CA VAL A 72 -2.03 -5.72 -0.02
C VAL A 72 -3.34 -4.94 0.00
N ALA A 73 -4.37 -5.44 0.69
CA ALA A 73 -5.64 -4.75 0.85
C ALA A 73 -5.48 -3.39 1.54
N VAL A 74 -4.66 -3.33 2.59
CA VAL A 74 -4.38 -2.08 3.31
C VAL A 74 -3.59 -1.11 2.42
N SER A 75 -2.54 -1.58 1.74
CA SER A 75 -1.80 -0.76 0.77
C SER A 75 -2.71 -0.18 -0.32
N MET A 76 -3.63 -0.99 -0.84
CA MET A 76 -4.62 -0.58 -1.82
C MET A 76 -5.55 0.51 -1.28
N ILE A 77 -6.07 0.36 -0.05
CA ILE A 77 -6.92 1.38 0.59
C ILE A 77 -6.18 2.71 0.68
N VAL A 78 -4.90 2.71 1.07
CA VAL A 78 -4.09 3.95 1.15
C VAL A 78 -3.97 4.61 -0.22
N VAL A 79 -3.67 3.85 -1.28
CA VAL A 79 -3.54 4.37 -2.64
C VAL A 79 -4.87 4.92 -3.17
N LEU A 80 -5.98 4.22 -2.92
CA LEU A 80 -7.31 4.68 -3.32
C LEU A 80 -7.74 5.92 -2.53
N SER A 81 -7.44 5.99 -1.24
CA SER A 81 -7.71 7.16 -0.40
C SER A 81 -6.94 8.38 -0.91
N PHE A 82 -5.66 8.20 -1.26
CA PHE A 82 -4.87 9.25 -1.90
C PHE A 82 -5.51 9.72 -3.22
N THR A 83 -5.94 8.77 -4.06
CA THR A 83 -6.60 9.04 -5.34
C THR A 83 -7.91 9.81 -5.15
N ALA A 84 -8.75 9.41 -4.21
CA ALA A 84 -9.99 10.09 -3.87
C ALA A 84 -9.77 11.55 -3.45
N LEU A 85 -8.78 11.78 -2.59
CA LEU A 85 -8.51 13.09 -2.00
C LEU A 85 -7.84 14.06 -2.98
N HIS A 86 -7.02 13.57 -3.92
CA HIS A 86 -6.22 14.44 -4.80
C HIS A 86 -6.73 14.52 -6.23
N GLU A 87 -7.48 13.53 -6.72
CA GLU A 87 -7.93 13.47 -8.12
C GLU A 87 -9.44 13.67 -8.29
N ASN A 88 -10.18 13.95 -7.21
CA ASN A 88 -11.61 14.28 -7.13
C ASN A 88 -12.60 13.27 -7.78
N LEU A 89 -12.14 12.24 -8.48
CA LEU A 89 -12.96 11.17 -9.06
C LEU A 89 -12.30 9.81 -8.89
N LEU A 90 -12.70 9.07 -7.86
CA LEU A 90 -12.60 7.61 -7.90
C LEU A 90 -13.60 7.10 -8.93
N ARG A 91 -13.11 6.40 -9.95
CA ARG A 91 -14.00 5.77 -10.93
C ARG A 91 -14.86 4.70 -10.23
N PRO A 92 -16.18 4.63 -10.47
CA PRO A 92 -17.05 3.63 -9.84
C PRO A 92 -16.54 2.19 -10.00
N VAL A 93 -15.95 1.88 -11.15
CA VAL A 93 -15.34 0.57 -11.44
C VAL A 93 -14.15 0.25 -10.53
N GLN A 94 -13.32 1.25 -10.18
CA GLN A 94 -12.21 1.06 -9.24
C GLN A 94 -12.73 0.78 -7.83
N ALA A 95 -13.77 1.49 -7.40
CA ALA A 95 -14.42 1.24 -6.11
C ALA A 95 -15.05 -0.16 -6.05
N ALA A 96 -15.71 -0.60 -7.13
CA ALA A 96 -16.25 -1.95 -7.24
C ALA A 96 -15.15 -3.02 -7.18
N GLY A 97 -14.04 -2.83 -7.90
CA GLY A 97 -12.89 -3.74 -7.85
C GLY A 97 -12.27 -3.81 -6.44
N ALA A 98 -12.10 -2.66 -5.79
CA ALA A 98 -11.62 -2.60 -4.41
C ALA A 98 -12.55 -3.35 -3.45
N PHE A 99 -13.86 -3.21 -3.61
CA PHE A 99 -14.84 -3.91 -2.81
C PHE A 99 -14.75 -5.44 -2.98
N VAL A 100 -14.59 -5.94 -4.21
CA VAL A 100 -14.38 -7.37 -4.47
C VAL A 100 -13.11 -7.89 -3.80
N ILE A 101 -12.00 -7.12 -3.87
CA ILE A 101 -10.75 -7.48 -3.21
C ILE A 101 -10.94 -7.57 -1.69
N LEU A 102 -11.65 -6.61 -1.08
CA LEU A 102 -11.93 -6.62 0.35
C LEU A 102 -12.77 -7.82 0.77
N ILE A 103 -13.77 -8.21 -0.02
CA ILE A 103 -14.53 -9.45 0.22
C ILE A 103 -13.60 -10.67 0.16
N GLY A 104 -12.75 -10.77 -0.87
CA GLY A 104 -11.81 -11.89 -0.99
C GLY A 104 -10.86 -12.00 0.20
N VAL A 105 -10.33 -10.87 0.67
CA VAL A 105 -9.45 -10.81 1.85
C VAL A 105 -10.21 -11.19 3.12
N TRP A 106 -11.44 -10.71 3.28
CA TRP A 106 -12.30 -11.08 4.41
C TRP A 106 -12.62 -12.59 4.43
N MET A 107 -12.89 -13.19 3.27
CA MET A 107 -13.09 -14.63 3.16
C MET A 107 -11.85 -15.39 3.64
N LEU A 108 -10.65 -14.98 3.21
CA LEU A 108 -9.39 -15.61 3.63
C LEU A 108 -9.10 -15.46 5.12
N THR A 109 -9.40 -14.30 5.71
CA THR A 109 -9.13 -14.04 7.13
C THR A 109 -10.16 -14.68 8.05
N ARG A 110 -11.39 -14.94 7.60
CA ARG A 110 -12.44 -15.55 8.43
C ARG A 110 -12.15 -17.00 8.80
N TYR A 111 -11.59 -17.78 7.88
CA TYR A 111 -11.21 -19.18 8.11
C TYR A 111 -9.85 -19.33 8.83
N ALA A 112 -9.21 -18.22 9.18
CA ALA A 112 -7.96 -18.18 9.92
C ALA A 112 -8.11 -18.28 11.45
N SER A 113 -9.35 -18.40 11.93
CA SER A 113 -9.73 -18.34 13.35
C SER A 113 -9.46 -19.67 14.04
#